data_AF-A0A944R4R6-F1
#
_entry.id   AF-A0A944R4R6-F1
#
_cell.length_a   1.000
_cell.length_b   1.000
_cell.length_c   1.000
_cell.angle_alpha   90.00
_cell.angle_beta   90.00
_cell.angle_gamma   90.00
#
_symmetry.space_group_name_H-M   'P 1'
#
loop_
_entity.id
_entity.type
_entity.pdbx_description
1 polymer ?
#
loop_
_entity_poly.entity_id
_entity_poly.type
_entity_poly.pdbx_seq_one_letter_code
_entity_poly.pdbx_strand_id
1 'polypeptide(L)'
;MVIQKKPSSENDAARCVENLIVQFLPLKKFGSVSVVPQGRVIEPFRSLLAHHSHMTVAMEKFHGHAVSLDVVKARADKVDGEAFYTREILLTSPQFQSSKFGSSLCLRALLKGHEHVVQYGIVRITKDRLPKDVVTRIQAGGTPLGRILIEADLHRAVRCVSLFEI
;
A
#
# COMPACT_ATOMS: atom_id res chain seq x y z
N MET A 1 -11.74 35.71 -19.19
CA MET A 1 -10.45 35.10 -18.81
C MET A 1 -10.75 33.96 -17.83
N VAL A 2 -10.96 32.75 -18.35
CA VAL A 2 -11.26 31.59 -17.51
C VAL A 2 -9.93 31.09 -16.96
N ILE A 3 -9.69 31.33 -15.67
CA ILE A 3 -8.61 30.66 -14.95
C ILE A 3 -9.01 29.20 -14.86
N GLN A 4 -8.63 28.40 -15.86
CA GLN A 4 -8.68 26.96 -15.73
C GLN A 4 -7.67 26.58 -14.65
N LYS A 5 -8.19 26.38 -13.44
CA LYS A 5 -7.45 25.84 -12.30
C LYS A 5 -6.99 24.44 -12.72
N LYS A 6 -5.73 24.34 -13.15
CA LYS A 6 -5.05 23.06 -13.39
C LYS A 6 -5.35 22.18 -12.17
N PRO A 7 -5.90 20.96 -12.31
CA PRO A 7 -6.13 20.10 -11.16
C PRO A 7 -4.79 19.97 -10.43
N SER A 8 -4.76 20.36 -9.15
CA SER A 8 -3.57 20.16 -8.33
C SER A 8 -3.28 18.67 -8.27
N SER A 9 -2.00 18.28 -8.28
CA SER A 9 -1.58 16.86 -8.18
C SER A 9 -2.19 16.13 -6.97
N GLU A 10 -2.59 16.88 -5.94
CA GLU A 10 -3.28 16.39 -4.75
C GLU A 10 -4.71 15.91 -5.04
N ASN A 11 -5.48 16.64 -5.86
CA ASN A 11 -6.83 16.24 -6.27
C ASN A 11 -6.80 14.97 -7.11
N ASP A 12 -5.77 14.82 -7.96
CA ASP A 12 -5.57 13.59 -8.72
C ASP A 12 -5.19 12.42 -7.81
N ALA A 13 -4.35 12.64 -6.79
CA ALA A 13 -3.98 11.61 -5.83
C ALA A 13 -5.18 11.13 -4.99
N ALA A 14 -6.02 12.05 -4.49
CA ALA A 14 -7.23 11.71 -3.74
C ALA A 14 -8.18 10.83 -4.58
N ARG A 15 -8.44 11.27 -5.82
CA ARG A 15 -9.26 10.51 -6.77
C ARG A 15 -8.68 9.13 -7.07
N CYS A 16 -7.35 9.00 -7.18
CA CYS A 16 -6.69 7.71 -7.32
C CYS A 16 -6.93 6.80 -6.11
N VAL A 17 -6.84 7.32 -4.88
CA VAL A 17 -7.10 6.55 -3.64
C VAL A 17 -8.55 6.08 -3.61
N GLU A 18 -9.51 6.97 -3.84
CA GLU A 18 -10.93 6.62 -3.90
C GLU A 18 -11.19 5.54 -4.95
N ASN A 19 -10.64 5.70 -6.15
CA ASN A 19 -10.71 4.74 -7.24
C ASN A 19 -10.06 3.39 -6.89
N LEU A 20 -9.14 3.31 -5.94
CA LEU A 20 -8.59 2.04 -5.46
C LEU A 20 -9.46 1.39 -4.40
N ILE A 21 -10.15 2.17 -3.58
CA ILE A 21 -11.03 1.67 -2.50
C ILE A 21 -12.34 1.11 -3.07
N VAL A 22 -13.04 1.88 -3.92
CA VAL A 22 -14.40 1.55 -4.46
C VAL A 22 -14.48 0.21 -5.18
N GLN A 23 -13.33 -0.18 -5.68
CA GLN A 23 -12.97 -1.40 -6.34
C GLN A 23 -13.16 -2.66 -5.47
N PHE A 24 -13.00 -2.57 -4.15
CA PHE A 24 -13.20 -3.70 -3.21
C PHE A 24 -14.41 -3.48 -2.31
N LEU A 25 -14.65 -2.24 -1.88
CA LEU A 25 -15.71 -1.86 -0.96
C LEU A 25 -16.27 -0.49 -1.34
N PRO A 26 -17.59 -0.25 -1.19
CA PRO A 26 -18.13 1.10 -1.35
C PRO A 26 -17.42 2.08 -0.42
N LEU A 27 -16.98 3.24 -0.94
CA LEU A 27 -16.20 4.24 -0.18
C LEU A 27 -16.87 4.63 1.15
N LYS A 28 -18.21 4.75 1.16
CA LYS A 28 -19.02 5.04 2.36
C LYS A 28 -18.85 4.02 3.49
N LYS A 29 -18.42 2.78 3.19
CA LYS A 29 -18.11 1.75 4.20
C LYS A 29 -16.67 1.87 4.72
N PHE A 30 -15.81 2.56 4.00
CA PHE A 30 -14.40 2.71 4.33
C PHE A 30 -14.16 3.96 5.20
N GLY A 31 -14.77 5.09 4.83
CA GLY A 31 -14.63 6.35 5.55
C GLY A 31 -14.60 7.55 4.59
N SER A 32 -14.07 8.67 5.06
CA SER A 32 -13.89 9.88 4.25
C SER A 32 -12.42 10.16 4.05
N VAL A 33 -11.97 10.20 2.80
CA VAL A 33 -10.55 10.42 2.47
C VAL A 33 -10.22 11.91 2.55
N SER A 34 -9.30 12.29 3.44
CA SER A 34 -8.77 13.67 3.54
C SER A 34 -7.25 13.69 3.52
N VAL A 35 -6.66 14.70 2.90
CA VAL A 35 -5.20 14.88 2.83
C VAL A 35 -4.65 15.28 4.20
N VAL A 36 -3.57 14.61 4.62
CA VAL A 36 -2.85 14.93 5.85
C VAL A 36 -1.40 15.33 5.52
N PRO A 37 -0.94 16.52 5.96
CA PRO A 37 0.45 16.89 5.86
C PRO A 37 1.35 15.94 6.66
N GLN A 38 2.53 15.59 6.13
CA GLN A 38 3.45 14.65 6.80
C GLN A 38 3.80 15.08 8.23
N GLY A 39 3.92 16.38 8.50
CA GLY A 39 4.20 16.92 9.83
C GLY A 39 3.08 16.72 10.87
N ARG A 40 1.86 16.40 10.44
CA ARG A 40 0.74 16.07 11.33
C ARG A 40 0.65 14.57 11.66
N VAL A 41 1.40 13.73 10.97
CA VAL A 41 1.46 12.30 11.26
C VAL A 41 2.48 12.08 12.39
N ILE A 42 2.04 11.43 13.46
CA ILE A 42 2.89 11.13 14.62
C ILE A 42 3.86 9.98 14.32
N GLU A 43 4.96 9.91 15.05
CA GLU A 43 5.81 8.72 15.03
C GLU A 43 5.15 7.56 15.79
N PRO A 44 5.39 6.30 15.38
CA PRO A 44 6.28 5.88 14.29
C PRO A 44 5.64 5.90 12.88
N PHE A 45 4.33 6.20 12.76
CA PHE A 45 3.60 6.10 11.50
C PHE A 45 4.16 6.99 10.40
N ARG A 46 4.65 8.18 10.76
CA ARG A 46 5.25 9.09 9.79
C ARG A 46 6.44 8.45 9.09
N SER A 47 7.38 7.85 9.83
CA SER A 47 8.52 7.16 9.23
C SER A 47 8.13 5.96 8.34
N LEU A 48 7.00 5.30 8.66
CA LEU A 48 6.47 4.18 7.88
C LEU A 48 5.69 4.64 6.63
N LEU A 49 5.07 5.81 6.64
CA LEU A 49 4.24 6.29 5.53
C LEU A 49 4.96 7.25 4.59
N ALA A 50 5.81 8.13 5.14
CA ALA A 50 6.56 9.15 4.41
C ALA A 50 8.01 8.71 4.17
N HIS A 51 8.19 7.70 3.31
CA HIS A 51 9.51 7.19 2.95
C HIS A 51 9.64 6.91 1.44
N HIS A 52 10.87 6.65 0.99
CA HIS A 52 11.24 6.44 -0.42
C HIS A 52 11.75 5.02 -0.71
N SER A 53 11.48 4.09 0.19
CA SER A 53 11.84 2.67 0.03
C SER A 53 10.60 1.84 -0.29
N HIS A 54 10.78 0.61 -0.75
CA HIS A 54 9.65 -0.30 -0.87
C HIS A 54 9.02 -0.55 0.50
N MET A 55 7.71 -0.36 0.62
CA MET A 55 6.98 -0.54 1.88
C MET A 55 7.26 -1.90 2.55
N THR A 56 7.43 -2.97 1.76
CA THR A 56 7.85 -4.29 2.28
C THR A 56 9.16 -4.21 3.09
N VAL A 57 10.20 -3.60 2.52
CA VAL A 57 11.52 -3.46 3.18
C VAL A 57 11.42 -2.55 4.42
N ALA A 58 10.61 -1.50 4.33
CA ALA A 58 10.36 -0.61 5.47
C ALA A 58 9.68 -1.35 6.64
N MET A 59 8.66 -2.16 6.34
CA MET A 59 7.96 -2.97 7.35
C MET A 59 8.87 -4.02 7.98
N GLU A 60 9.67 -4.71 7.17
CA GLU A 60 10.62 -5.72 7.65
C GLU A 60 11.66 -5.11 8.60
N LYS A 61 12.24 -3.98 8.20
CA LYS A 61 13.19 -3.22 9.03
C LYS A 61 12.53 -2.72 10.32
N PHE A 62 11.30 -2.23 10.23
CA PHE A 62 10.60 -1.67 11.38
C PHE A 62 10.29 -2.74 12.43
N HIS A 63 9.74 -3.88 11.98
CA HIS A 63 9.33 -5.01 12.82
C HIS A 63 10.49 -5.92 13.23
N GLY A 64 11.62 -5.88 12.51
CA GLY A 64 12.79 -6.71 12.78
C GLY A 64 12.66 -8.14 12.26
N HIS A 65 11.69 -8.40 11.38
CA HIS A 65 11.42 -9.72 10.84
C HIS A 65 10.91 -9.64 9.39
N ALA A 66 11.13 -10.70 8.61
CA ALA A 66 10.56 -10.81 7.27
C ALA A 66 9.02 -10.77 7.35
N VAL A 67 8.38 -10.08 6.39
CA VAL A 67 6.92 -10.06 6.31
C VAL A 67 6.42 -11.09 5.30
N SER A 68 5.31 -11.73 5.64
CA SER A 68 4.57 -12.63 4.76
C SER A 68 3.47 -11.84 4.03
N LEU A 69 3.11 -12.29 2.83
CA LEU A 69 2.04 -11.70 2.03
C LEU A 69 0.82 -12.62 2.03
N ASP A 70 -0.33 -12.04 2.34
CA ASP A 70 -1.63 -12.64 2.11
C ASP A 70 -2.44 -11.80 1.13
N VAL A 71 -2.85 -12.41 0.02
CA VAL A 71 -3.81 -11.79 -0.90
C VAL A 71 -5.22 -12.10 -0.42
N VAL A 72 -5.94 -11.07 0.02
CA VAL A 72 -7.33 -11.20 0.52
C VAL A 72 -8.30 -11.32 -0.64
N LYS A 73 -8.15 -10.43 -1.63
CA LYS A 73 -8.98 -10.39 -2.82
C LYS A 73 -8.17 -9.82 -3.97
N ALA A 74 -8.38 -10.34 -5.16
CA ALA A 74 -7.75 -9.82 -6.37
C ALA A 74 -8.76 -9.74 -7.51
N ARG A 75 -8.48 -8.85 -8.46
CA ARG A 75 -9.21 -8.77 -9.72
C ARG A 75 -8.31 -8.21 -10.81
N ALA A 76 -8.73 -8.44 -12.04
CA ALA A 76 -8.11 -7.85 -13.21
C ALA A 76 -9.12 -6.99 -13.95
N ASP A 77 -8.67 -5.85 -14.45
CA ASP A 77 -9.47 -4.91 -15.23
C ASP A 77 -8.64 -4.39 -16.41
N LYS A 78 -9.32 -3.83 -17.42
CA LYS A 78 -8.68 -3.12 -18.52
C LYS A 78 -9.19 -1.69 -18.53
N VAL A 79 -8.27 -0.73 -18.59
CA VAL A 79 -8.59 0.70 -18.71
C VAL A 79 -7.79 1.24 -19.87
N ASP A 80 -8.47 1.86 -20.83
CA ASP A 80 -7.85 2.43 -22.04
C ASP A 80 -6.93 1.46 -22.79
N GLY A 81 -7.31 0.18 -22.83
CA GLY A 81 -6.55 -0.89 -23.47
C GLY A 81 -5.42 -1.50 -22.63
N GLU A 82 -5.01 -0.87 -21.52
CA GLU A 82 -3.99 -1.40 -20.61
C GLU A 82 -4.60 -2.39 -19.59
N ALA A 83 -3.93 -3.52 -19.38
CA ALA A 83 -4.34 -4.55 -18.45
C ALA A 83 -3.77 -4.31 -17.04
N PHE A 84 -4.67 -4.19 -16.07
CA PHE A 84 -4.34 -4.02 -14.67
C PHE A 84 -4.62 -5.29 -13.86
N TYR A 85 -3.84 -5.46 -12.81
CA TYR A 85 -4.09 -6.43 -11.74
C TYR A 85 -4.11 -5.65 -10.43
N THR A 86 -5.25 -5.71 -9.75
CA THR A 86 -5.44 -5.02 -8.48
C THR A 86 -5.72 -6.04 -7.38
N ARG A 87 -5.02 -5.92 -6.26
CA ARG A 87 -5.17 -6.81 -5.10
C ARG A 87 -5.26 -6.04 -3.79
N GLU A 88 -6.11 -6.55 -2.93
CA GLU A 88 -6.19 -6.25 -1.50
C GLU A 88 -5.30 -7.25 -0.77
N ILE A 89 -4.45 -6.76 0.12
CA ILE A 89 -3.41 -7.54 0.76
C ILE A 89 -3.35 -7.27 2.27
N LEU A 90 -2.87 -8.28 2.99
CA LEU A 90 -2.32 -8.14 4.33
C LEU A 90 -0.83 -8.47 4.28
N LEU A 91 -0.02 -7.72 5.01
CA LEU A 91 1.30 -8.15 5.41
C LEU A 91 1.22 -8.63 6.86
N THR A 92 1.77 -9.81 7.10
CA THR A 92 1.83 -10.42 8.43
C THR A 92 3.27 -10.60 8.89
N SER A 93 3.48 -10.59 10.19
CA SER A 93 4.78 -10.83 10.83
C SER A 93 4.58 -11.57 12.15
N PRO A 94 5.43 -12.56 12.48
CA PRO A 94 5.42 -13.17 13.80
C PRO A 94 5.83 -12.17 14.90
N GLN A 95 6.58 -11.13 14.53
CA GLN A 95 7.02 -10.07 15.46
C GLN A 95 6.22 -8.78 15.26
N PHE A 96 5.72 -8.23 16.36
CA PHE A 96 5.04 -6.94 16.39
C PHE A 96 5.73 -6.00 17.39
N GLN A 97 6.29 -4.89 16.89
CA GLN A 97 7.04 -3.93 17.71
C GLN A 97 6.10 -2.98 18.44
N SER A 98 5.23 -3.54 19.29
CA SER A 98 4.22 -2.78 20.04
C SER A 98 4.83 -1.64 20.87
N SER A 99 6.02 -1.85 21.44
CA SER A 99 6.72 -0.85 22.25
C SER A 99 7.13 0.42 21.49
N LYS A 100 7.25 0.35 20.16
CA LYS A 100 7.51 1.52 19.31
C LYS A 100 6.25 2.36 19.08
N PHE A 101 5.07 1.80 19.32
CA PHE A 101 3.81 2.52 19.30
C PHE A 101 3.51 2.98 20.74
N GLY A 102 3.32 4.29 20.94
CA GLY A 102 3.11 4.85 22.28
C GLY A 102 1.96 4.18 23.04
N SER A 103 2.04 4.11 24.36
CA SER A 103 1.10 3.37 25.23
C SER A 103 -0.36 3.83 25.14
N SER A 104 -0.63 5.04 24.64
CA SER A 104 -1.98 5.56 24.44
C SER A 104 -2.65 5.09 23.15
N LEU A 105 -1.90 4.59 22.16
CA LEU A 105 -2.46 3.86 21.05
C LEU A 105 -2.62 2.41 21.48
N CYS A 106 -3.79 2.07 22.01
CA CYS A 106 -4.17 0.68 22.23
C CYS A 106 -4.38 0.01 20.85
N LEU A 107 -3.27 -0.30 20.17
CA LEU A 107 -3.28 -1.02 18.92
C LEU A 107 -3.62 -2.47 19.27
N ARG A 108 -4.89 -2.85 19.14
CA ARG A 108 -5.25 -4.27 19.10
C ARG A 108 -4.61 -4.82 17.84
N ALA A 109 -3.44 -5.43 17.99
CA ALA A 109 -2.79 -6.12 16.89
C ALA A 109 -3.76 -7.22 16.42
N LEU A 110 -4.23 -7.09 15.18
CA LEU A 110 -5.05 -8.12 14.57
C LEU A 110 -4.16 -9.34 14.35
N LEU A 111 -4.63 -10.51 14.77
CA LEU A 111 -3.93 -11.76 14.59
C LEU A 111 -4.54 -12.54 13.43
N LYS A 112 -3.68 -13.18 12.64
CA LYS A 112 -4.04 -14.20 11.66
C LYS A 112 -3.23 -15.44 11.97
N GLY A 113 -3.85 -16.41 12.65
CA GLY A 113 -3.12 -17.54 13.22
C GLY A 113 -2.13 -17.08 14.30
N HIS A 114 -0.85 -17.41 14.12
CA HIS A 114 0.23 -17.03 15.03
C HIS A 114 0.98 -15.75 14.61
N GLU A 115 0.54 -15.08 13.54
CA GLU A 115 1.17 -13.86 13.05
C GLU A 115 0.30 -12.62 13.30
N HIS A 116 0.96 -11.49 13.47
CA HIS A 116 0.33 -10.18 13.59
C HIS A 116 0.16 -9.57 12.20
N VAL A 117 -1.01 -9.01 11.92
CA VAL A 117 -1.22 -8.15 10.76
C VAL A 117 -0.52 -6.82 11.04
N VAL A 118 0.50 -6.52 10.23
CA VAL A 118 1.31 -5.29 10.35
C VAL A 118 0.93 -4.23 9.33
N GLN A 119 0.28 -4.62 8.24
CA GLN A 119 -0.18 -3.70 7.23
C GLN A 119 -1.37 -4.27 6.46
N TYR A 120 -2.37 -3.42 6.21
CA TYR A 120 -3.37 -3.60 5.17
C TYR A 120 -3.01 -2.73 3.96
N GLY A 121 -3.24 -3.23 2.75
CA GLY A 121 -2.97 -2.42 1.55
C GLY A 121 -3.80 -2.81 0.34
N ILE A 122 -4.01 -1.84 -0.55
CA ILE A 122 -4.55 -2.05 -1.89
C ILE A 122 -3.46 -1.69 -2.90
N VAL A 123 -3.17 -2.59 -3.82
CA VAL A 123 -2.09 -2.45 -4.80
C VAL A 123 -2.63 -2.67 -6.20
N ARG A 124 -2.44 -1.69 -7.08
CA ARG A 124 -2.78 -1.77 -8.51
C ARG A 124 -1.49 -1.80 -9.35
N ILE A 125 -1.41 -2.74 -10.27
CA ILE A 125 -0.22 -3.02 -11.07
C ILE A 125 -0.61 -3.07 -12.55
N THR A 126 0.10 -2.35 -13.41
CA THR A 126 -0.04 -2.45 -14.87
C THR A 126 0.79 -3.64 -15.38
N LYS A 127 0.13 -4.68 -15.87
CA LYS A 127 0.78 -5.93 -16.28
C LYS A 127 1.61 -5.75 -17.56
N ASP A 128 1.15 -4.93 -18.49
CA ASP A 128 1.78 -4.76 -19.79
C ASP A 128 3.15 -4.04 -19.73
N ARG A 129 3.50 -3.52 -18.54
CA ARG A 129 4.77 -2.84 -18.26
C ARG A 129 5.74 -3.69 -17.43
N LEU A 130 5.51 -5.00 -17.38
CA LEU A 130 6.29 -5.95 -16.60
C LEU A 130 6.63 -7.19 -17.44
N PRO A 131 7.81 -7.81 -17.25
CA PRO A 131 8.12 -9.12 -17.80
C PRO A 131 7.07 -10.17 -17.40
N LYS A 132 6.80 -11.13 -18.30
CA LYS A 132 5.73 -12.12 -18.11
C LYS A 132 5.94 -12.98 -16.86
N ASP A 133 7.18 -13.41 -16.62
CA ASP A 133 7.59 -14.17 -15.43
C ASP A 133 7.36 -13.38 -14.14
N VAL A 134 7.66 -12.08 -14.13
CA VAL A 134 7.38 -11.20 -12.99
C VAL A 134 5.88 -11.06 -12.75
N VAL A 135 5.08 -10.91 -13.81
CA VAL A 135 3.61 -10.87 -13.71
C VAL A 135 3.07 -12.18 -13.11
N THR A 136 3.55 -13.34 -13.58
CA THR A 136 3.17 -14.65 -13.04
C THR A 136 3.47 -14.75 -11.55
N ARG A 137 4.66 -14.33 -11.11
CA ARG A 137 5.04 -14.31 -9.68
C ARG A 137 4.16 -13.38 -8.85
N ILE A 138 3.83 -12.21 -9.37
CA ILE A 138 2.92 -11.26 -8.72
C ILE A 138 1.53 -11.88 -8.54
N GLN A 139 1.01 -12.53 -9.57
CA GLN A 139 -0.32 -13.14 -9.57
C GLN A 139 -0.40 -14.39 -8.69
N ALA A 140 0.70 -15.14 -8.53
CA ALA A 140 0.77 -16.26 -7.60
C ALA A 140 0.55 -15.85 -6.14
N GLY A 141 0.78 -14.57 -5.80
CA GLY A 141 0.33 -13.99 -4.54
C GLY A 141 1.12 -14.39 -3.29
N GLY A 142 2.16 -15.24 -3.40
CA GLY A 142 2.96 -15.71 -2.26
C GLY A 142 4.15 -14.82 -1.87
N THR A 143 4.45 -13.76 -2.62
CA THR A 143 5.63 -12.91 -2.36
C THR A 143 5.25 -11.43 -2.40
N PRO A 144 5.68 -10.62 -1.41
CA PRO A 144 5.48 -9.17 -1.44
C PRO A 144 6.00 -8.52 -2.72
N LEU A 145 5.26 -7.52 -3.24
CA LEU A 145 5.59 -6.87 -4.51
C LEU A 145 7.01 -6.30 -4.51
N GLY A 146 7.41 -5.63 -3.42
CA GLY A 146 8.74 -5.03 -3.31
C GLY A 146 9.86 -6.06 -3.53
N ARG A 147 9.73 -7.24 -2.92
CA ARG A 147 10.72 -8.31 -3.04
C ARG A 147 10.79 -8.88 -4.46
N ILE A 148 9.64 -9.13 -5.10
CA ILE A 148 9.60 -9.59 -6.50
C ILE A 148 10.34 -8.61 -7.42
N LEU A 149 10.10 -7.30 -7.25
CA LEU A 149 10.73 -6.28 -8.08
C LEU A 149 12.24 -6.19 -7.85
N ILE A 150 12.69 -6.27 -6.60
CA ILE A 150 14.12 -6.26 -6.24
C ILE A 150 14.84 -7.48 -6.84
N GLU A 151 14.30 -8.69 -6.64
CA GLU A 151 14.91 -9.92 -7.15
C GLU A 151 14.94 -10.00 -8.69
N ALA A 152 14.02 -9.30 -9.36
CA ALA A 152 13.98 -9.19 -10.82
C ALA A 152 14.85 -8.04 -11.37
N ASP A 153 15.65 -7.37 -10.51
CA ASP A 153 16.46 -6.19 -10.85
C ASP A 153 15.64 -5.03 -11.46
N LEU A 154 14.33 -5.00 -11.16
CA LEU A 154 13.41 -3.96 -11.60
C LEU A 154 13.43 -2.83 -10.58
N HIS A 155 14.51 -2.05 -10.58
CA HIS A 155 14.65 -0.85 -9.75
C HIS A 155 13.54 0.16 -10.08
N ARG A 156 12.62 0.37 -9.13
CA ARG A 156 11.56 1.37 -9.25
C ARG A 156 11.75 2.46 -8.21
N ALA A 157 11.59 3.71 -8.64
CA ALA A 157 11.56 4.84 -7.72
C ALA A 157 10.27 4.81 -6.90
N VAL A 158 10.38 4.80 -5.57
CA VAL A 158 9.23 4.96 -4.67
C VAL A 158 9.09 6.43 -4.29
N ARG A 159 7.88 6.96 -4.47
CA ARG A 159 7.56 8.36 -4.21
C ARG A 159 6.37 8.44 -3.26
N CYS A 160 6.56 9.13 -2.14
CA CYS A 160 5.44 9.60 -1.33
C CYS A 160 4.77 10.76 -2.07
N VAL A 161 3.55 10.54 -2.58
CA VAL A 161 2.79 11.57 -3.30
C VAL A 161 2.01 12.45 -2.32
N SER A 162 1.20 11.83 -1.45
CA SER A 162 0.44 12.49 -0.40
C SER A 162 0.08 11.45 0.67
N LEU A 163 -0.16 11.91 1.90
CA LEU A 163 -0.73 11.07 2.96
C LEU A 163 -2.21 11.40 3.11
N PHE A 164 -2.99 10.38 3.49
CA PHE A 164 -4.42 10.50 3.67
C PHE A 164 -4.83 9.85 4.99
N GLU A 165 -5.83 10.44 5.64
CA GLU A 165 -6.63 9.80 6.68
C GLU A 165 -7.98 9.40 6.10
N ILE A 166 -8.62 8.41 6.73
CA ILE A 166 -9.86 7.76 6.28
C ILE A 166 -10.81 7.62 7.46
#